data_AF-B2ZGJ2-F1
#
_entry.id   AF-B2ZGJ2-F1
#
_cell.length_a   1.000
_cell.length_b   1.000
_cell.length_c   1.000
_cell.angle_alpha   90.00
_cell.angle_beta   90.00
_cell.angle_gamma   90.00
#
_symmetry.space_group_name_H-M   'P 1'
#
loop_
_entity.id
_entity.type
_entity.pdbx_description
1 polymer ?
#
loop_
_entity_poly.entity_id
_entity_poly.type
_entity_poly.pdbx_seq_one_letter_code
_entity_poly.pdbx_strand_id
1 'polypeptide(L)'
;EFDLHGGDWGALITANMAALFPEKVIGLHSNMCSTLRGSTFLWSFIGTYFPSLVGVNEHYSRYFPLSRVVFNLIEESGYFHIQATKPD
;
A
#
# COMPACT_ATOMS: atom_id res chain seq x y z
N GLU A 1 0.96 -2.24 26.88
CA GLU A 1 0.16 -1.72 25.77
C GLU A 1 0.91 -0.56 25.15
N PHE A 2 0.89 -0.44 23.82
CA PHE A 2 1.67 0.57 23.08
C PHE A 2 0.98 0.99 21.78
N ASP A 3 1.24 2.23 21.37
CA ASP A 3 0.90 2.76 20.05
C ASP A 3 2.04 2.52 19.06
N LEU A 4 1.68 2.25 17.82
CA LEU A 4 2.64 2.02 16.74
C LEU A 4 2.55 3.12 15.69
N HIS A 5 3.71 3.54 15.18
CA HIS A 5 3.82 4.40 14.00
C HIS A 5 4.73 3.75 12.96
N GLY A 6 4.32 3.73 11.69
CA GLY A 6 5.12 3.14 10.62
C GLY A 6 4.97 3.80 9.26
N GLY A 7 6.10 3.94 8.57
CA GLY A 7 6.23 4.24 7.14
C GLY A 7 7.20 3.25 6.50
N ASP A 8 7.21 3.15 5.16
CA ASP A 8 8.08 2.22 4.42
C ASP A 8 7.99 0.78 5.00
N TRP A 9 9.12 0.11 5.28
CA TRP A 9 9.14 -1.19 5.96
C TRP A 9 8.48 -1.15 7.34
N GLY A 10 8.59 -0.03 8.05
CA GLY A 10 7.94 0.17 9.35
C GLY A 10 6.41 0.10 9.26
N ALA A 11 5.80 0.54 8.16
CA ALA A 11 4.35 0.41 7.97
C ALA A 11 3.93 -1.06 7.85
N LEU A 12 4.71 -1.87 7.13
CA LEU A 12 4.47 -3.31 7.03
C LEU A 12 4.67 -4.01 8.37
N ILE A 13 5.76 -3.70 9.09
CA ILE A 13 6.06 -4.31 10.39
C ILE A 13 4.97 -3.98 11.40
N THR A 14 4.61 -2.70 11.54
CA THR A 14 3.63 -2.26 12.54
C THR A 14 2.21 -2.72 12.20
N ALA A 15 1.84 -2.83 10.92
CA ALA A 15 0.59 -3.47 10.50
C ALA A 15 0.53 -4.95 10.93
N ASN A 16 1.63 -5.69 10.77
CA ASN A 16 1.70 -7.08 11.22
C ASN A 16 1.67 -7.19 12.75
N MET A 17 2.36 -6.30 13.47
CA MET A 17 2.31 -6.28 14.94
C MET A 17 0.89 -6.02 15.46
N ALA A 18 0.17 -5.07 14.86
CA ALA A 18 -1.22 -4.78 15.21
C ALA A 18 -2.14 -5.98 14.94
N ALA A 19 -1.91 -6.72 13.86
CA ALA A 19 -2.70 -7.91 13.52
C ALA A 19 -2.38 -9.13 14.39
N LEU A 20 -1.12 -9.31 14.79
CA LEU A 20 -0.66 -10.49 15.53
C LEU A 20 -0.81 -10.34 17.06
N PHE A 21 -0.71 -9.13 17.59
CA PHE A 21 -0.74 -8.85 19.04
C PHE A 21 -1.78 -7.77 19.40
N PRO A 22 -3.06 -7.94 19.03
CA PRO A 22 -4.10 -6.93 19.25
C PRO A 22 -4.31 -6.59 20.73
N GLU A 23 -3.99 -7.50 21.66
CA GLU A 23 -4.06 -7.27 23.10
C GLU A 23 -2.93 -6.39 23.65
N LYS A 24 -1.90 -6.12 22.83
CA LYS A 24 -0.77 -5.26 23.20
C LYS A 24 -0.76 -3.95 22.43
N VAL A 25 -1.37 -3.90 21.25
CA VAL A 25 -1.41 -2.74 20.36
C VAL A 25 -2.74 -2.02 20.51
N ILE A 26 -2.72 -0.84 21.10
CA ILE A 26 -3.91 -0.02 21.35
C ILE A 26 -4.23 0.95 20.20
N GLY A 27 -3.25 1.20 19.33
CA GLY A 27 -3.38 2.10 18.19
C GLY A 27 -2.27 1.89 17.15
N LEU A 28 -2.63 2.07 15.88
CA LEU A 28 -1.71 2.05 14.75
C LEU A 28 -1.91 3.30 13.89
N HIS A 29 -0.86 4.11 13.78
CA HIS A 29 -0.77 5.19 12.81
C HIS A 29 0.17 4.76 11.67
N SER A 30 -0.30 4.80 10.42
CA SER A 30 0.53 4.56 9.24
C SER A 30 0.44 5.73 8.27
N ASN A 31 1.59 6.20 7.79
CA ASN A 31 1.66 7.16 6.68
C ASN A 31 1.88 6.48 5.33
N MET A 32 1.95 5.14 5.29
CA MET A 32 2.09 4.34 4.07
C MET A 32 1.14 3.14 4.10
N CYS A 33 -0.12 3.41 3.82
CA CYS A 33 -1.15 2.38 3.71
C CYS A 33 -1.19 1.80 2.29
N SER A 34 -0.75 0.56 2.12
CA SER A 34 -0.79 -0.15 0.83
C SER A 34 -1.19 -1.61 0.99
N THR A 35 -1.72 -2.22 -0.08
CA THR A 35 -2.14 -3.63 -0.09
C THR A 35 -1.94 -4.24 -1.47
N LEU A 36 -1.25 -5.40 -1.52
CA LEU A 36 -0.99 -6.15 -2.76
C LEU A 36 -1.93 -7.36 -2.92
N ARG A 37 -3.13 -7.32 -2.33
CA ARG A 37 -4.13 -8.37 -2.50
C ARG A 37 -4.64 -8.42 -3.95
N GLY A 38 -4.92 -9.63 -4.45
CA GLY A 38 -5.48 -9.82 -5.79
C GLY A 38 -6.77 -9.02 -6.04
N SER A 39 -7.62 -8.90 -5.03
CA SER A 39 -8.85 -8.09 -5.11
C SER A 39 -8.59 -6.59 -5.32
N THR A 40 -7.44 -6.07 -4.88
CA THR A 40 -7.06 -4.66 -5.12
C THR A 40 -7.00 -4.36 -6.60
N PHE A 41 -6.41 -5.24 -7.42
CA PHE A 41 -6.32 -5.05 -8.87
C PHE A 41 -7.71 -5.01 -9.52
N LEU A 42 -8.63 -5.88 -9.08
CA LEU A 42 -10.02 -5.87 -9.55
C LEU A 42 -10.71 -4.53 -9.24
N TRP A 43 -10.59 -4.06 -7.99
CA TRP A 43 -11.18 -2.77 -7.60
C TRP A 43 -10.52 -1.57 -8.29
N SER A 44 -9.20 -1.58 -8.49
CA SER A 44 -8.51 -0.56 -9.28
C SER A 44 -8.98 -0.55 -10.74
N PHE A 45 -9.19 -1.72 -11.34
CA PHE A 45 -9.73 -1.81 -12.70
C PHE A 45 -11.14 -1.22 -12.78
N ILE A 46 -12.04 -1.61 -11.85
CA ILE A 46 -13.39 -1.04 -11.75
C ILE A 46 -13.33 0.49 -11.56
N GLY A 47 -12.46 0.95 -10.65
CA GLY A 47 -12.28 2.37 -10.34
C GLY A 47 -11.76 3.23 -11.49
N THR A 48 -11.11 2.63 -12.49
CA THR A 48 -10.69 3.32 -13.71
C THR A 48 -11.88 3.79 -14.53
N TYR A 49 -12.96 3.01 -14.55
CA TYR A 49 -14.18 3.32 -15.31
C TYR A 49 -15.29 3.93 -14.44
N PHE A 50 -15.35 3.53 -13.17
CA PHE A 50 -16.39 3.92 -12.22
C PHE A 50 -15.76 4.39 -10.89
N PRO A 51 -15.08 5.54 -10.87
CA PRO A 51 -14.34 6.02 -9.69
C PRO A 51 -15.21 6.28 -8.46
N SER A 52 -16.52 6.53 -8.66
CA SER A 52 -17.49 6.68 -7.58
C SER A 52 -17.69 5.41 -6.76
N LEU A 53 -17.49 4.23 -7.35
CA LEU A 53 -17.65 2.94 -6.67
C LEU A 53 -16.48 2.62 -5.71
N VAL A 54 -15.34 3.30 -5.88
CA VAL A 54 -14.14 3.09 -5.07
C VAL A 54 -13.77 4.31 -4.22
N GLY A 55 -14.63 5.33 -4.19
CA GLY A 55 -14.48 6.49 -3.31
C GLY A 55 -13.33 7.43 -3.66
N VAL A 56 -12.86 7.45 -4.91
CA VAL A 56 -11.68 8.24 -5.33
C VAL A 56 -12.00 9.51 -6.10
N ASN A 57 -13.26 9.92 -6.23
CA ASN A 57 -13.67 11.04 -7.08
C ASN A 57 -12.85 12.33 -6.83
N GLU A 58 -12.64 12.71 -5.58
CA GLU A 58 -11.90 13.93 -5.19
C GLU A 58 -10.38 13.80 -5.37
N HIS A 59 -9.88 12.57 -5.47
CA HIS A 59 -8.45 12.25 -5.52
C HIS A 59 -8.09 11.39 -6.73
N TYR A 60 -8.93 11.44 -7.77
CA TYR A 60 -8.85 10.53 -8.91
C TYR A 60 -7.47 10.55 -9.56
N SER A 61 -6.89 11.74 -9.73
CA SER A 61 -5.56 11.96 -10.31
C SER A 61 -4.41 11.35 -9.52
N ARG A 62 -4.61 10.99 -8.24
CA ARG A 62 -3.61 10.31 -7.41
C ARG A 62 -3.55 8.81 -7.67
N TYR A 63 -4.65 8.22 -8.14
CA TYR A 63 -4.79 6.77 -8.32
C TYR A 63 -4.94 6.35 -9.79
N PHE A 64 -5.33 7.29 -10.67
CA PHE A 64 -5.67 7.00 -12.07
C PHE A 64 -5.05 8.03 -13.05
N PRO A 65 -4.78 7.62 -14.31
CA PRO A 65 -5.01 6.29 -14.86
C PRO A 65 -4.05 5.25 -14.28
N LEU A 66 -4.53 4.01 -14.13
CA LEU A 66 -3.77 2.93 -13.50
C LEU A 66 -2.44 2.64 -14.24
N SER A 67 -2.41 2.85 -15.55
CA SER A 67 -1.20 2.71 -16.37
C SER A 67 -0.06 3.58 -15.86
N ARG A 68 -0.32 4.85 -15.52
CA ARG A 68 0.70 5.77 -14.98
C ARG A 68 1.27 5.25 -13.66
N VAL A 69 0.40 4.79 -12.76
CA VAL A 69 0.82 4.25 -11.46
C VAL A 69 1.69 3.01 -11.64
N VAL A 70 1.28 2.09 -12.51
CA VAL A 70 2.03 0.85 -12.78
C VAL A 70 3.37 1.14 -13.45
N PHE A 71 3.43 2.01 -14.45
CA PHE A 71 4.69 2.36 -15.11
C PHE A 71 5.67 3.04 -14.16
N ASN A 72 5.20 3.97 -13.32
CA ASN A 72 6.04 4.60 -12.30
C ASN A 72 6.57 3.56 -11.30
N LEU A 73 5.74 2.59 -10.86
CA LEU A 73 6.19 1.52 -9.97
C LEU A 73 7.28 0.67 -10.62
N ILE A 74 7.12 0.31 -11.90
CA ILE A 74 8.13 -0.46 -12.63
C ILE A 74 9.44 0.32 -12.71
N GLU A 75 9.38 1.59 -13.14
CA GLU A 75 10.53 2.47 -13.31
C GLU A 75 11.32 2.64 -11.99
N GLU A 76 10.64 2.86 -10.87
CA GLU A 76 11.27 3.12 -9.58
C GLU A 76 11.67 1.85 -8.80
N SER A 77 11.21 0.67 -9.23
CA SER A 77 11.43 -0.59 -8.48
C SER A 77 12.80 -1.25 -8.68
N GLY A 78 13.74 -0.60 -9.36
CA GLY A 78 15.05 -1.18 -9.66
C GLY A 78 15.85 -1.59 -8.41
N TYR A 79 15.91 -0.71 -7.41
CA TYR A 79 16.59 -1.00 -6.14
C TYR A 79 15.92 -2.17 -5.40
N PHE A 80 14.59 -2.20 -5.42
CA PHE A 80 13.81 -3.22 -4.75
C PHE A 80 14.07 -4.60 -5.37
N HIS A 81 14.11 -4.70 -6.71
CA HIS A 81 14.38 -5.95 -7.39
C HIS A 81 15.78 -6.51 -7.09
N ILE A 82 16.82 -5.66 -7.11
CA ILE A 82 18.18 -6.15 -6.85
C ILE A 82 18.35 -6.55 -5.38
N GLN A 83 17.85 -5.74 -4.44
CA GLN A 83 17.93 -6.07 -3.00
C GLN A 83 17.11 -7.31 -2.65
N ALA A 84 15.97 -7.55 -3.31
CA ALA A 84 15.16 -8.73 -3.10
C ALA A 84 15.76 -10.02 -3.67
N THR A 85 16.80 -9.93 -4.52
CA THR A 85 17.38 -11.11 -5.21
C THR A 85 18.86 -11.33 -4.94
N LYS A 86 19.65 -10.26 -4.78
CA LYS A 86 21.11 -10.28 -4.55
C LYS A 86 21.49 -9.21 -3.52
N PRO A 87 21.19 -9.41 -2.23
CA PRO A 87 21.46 -8.44 -1.18
C PRO A 87 22.90 -8.46 -0.62
N ASP A 88 23.61 -9.57 -0.78
CA ASP A 88 24.99 -9.77 -0.28
C ASP A 88 26.02 -8.88 -1.01
#